data_AF-A0A7V5C5Q1-F1
#
_entry.id   AF-A0A7V5C5Q1-F1
#
_cell.length_a   1.000
_cell.length_b   1.000
_cell.length_c   1.000
_cell.angle_alpha   90.00
_cell.angle_beta   90.00
_cell.angle_gamma   90.00
#
_symmetry.space_group_name_H-M   'P 1'
#
loop_
_entity.id
_entity.type
_entity.pdbx_description
1 polymer ?
#
loop_
_entity_poly.entity_id
_entity_poly.type
_entity_poly.pdbx_seq_one_letter_code
_entity_poly.pdbx_strand_id
1 'polypeptide(L)'
;MKLSITIAVLGLALFFICWADAREIGFVEDFSLSRDRSEALKQLIPGSSDYYYYHCLNAQHAGDFEQVRNMLELWIRRDGYTPQVKEILNRQAILEYEHSPEKSLDHIKKELGLRFDHRKEIAGRKTNYPTRLDQQQISISSLRKKAFARYKNLQDIEDAGLDILAHGQLNPDRRRHLLERLERPDIPGLARLVVEDLRYKHSSGFGSHTIHRHLLKSQLKKCLRLMPELMDNSEFIDAYISKLTPGDDVDIRYDLSEKKAYLNRLWKFAKELAPAHNSLKVHILYQILDMNRAQGNYDHDLFMTYIRLPRNVQYINPGYVNTTSRRHVKANLNADFSDSTRMPPIGTDEELVRD
;
A
#
# COMPACT_ATOMS: atom_id res chain seq x y z
N MET A 1 -32.54 -13.67 7.21
CA MET A 1 -31.13 -13.80 6.74
C MET A 1 -30.11 -13.55 7.87
N LYS A 2 -30.33 -14.11 9.06
CA LYS A 2 -29.41 -14.06 10.22
C LYS A 2 -29.68 -15.25 11.17
N LEU A 3 -29.76 -16.47 10.63
CA LEU A 3 -29.92 -17.68 11.46
C LEU A 3 -29.42 -18.96 10.75
N SER A 4 -28.28 -18.87 10.05
CA SER A 4 -27.73 -20.01 9.30
C SER A 4 -26.20 -20.09 9.33
N ILE A 5 -25.53 -19.39 10.27
CA ILE A 5 -24.06 -19.36 10.36
C ILE A 5 -23.54 -19.94 11.68
N THR A 6 -24.41 -20.32 12.62
CA THR A 6 -24.01 -20.88 13.93
C THR A 6 -23.93 -22.41 13.99
N ILE A 7 -24.08 -23.12 12.87
CA ILE A 7 -23.89 -24.60 12.80
C ILE A 7 -22.56 -24.98 12.11
N ALA A 8 -21.84 -24.03 11.51
CA ALA A 8 -20.56 -24.30 10.85
C ALA A 8 -19.32 -24.21 11.76
N VAL A 9 -19.48 -23.84 13.04
CA VAL A 9 -18.35 -23.69 13.99
C VAL A 9 -18.33 -24.82 15.05
N LEU A 10 -19.36 -25.67 15.11
CA LEU A 10 -19.39 -26.83 16.02
C LEU A 10 -19.12 -28.18 15.31
N GLY A 11 -18.67 -28.15 14.05
CA GLY A 11 -18.34 -29.33 13.26
C GLY A 11 -16.83 -29.53 13.00
N LEU A 12 -15.99 -28.62 13.51
CA LEU A 12 -14.54 -28.61 13.24
C LEU A 12 -13.71 -28.71 14.54
N ALA A 13 -14.19 -29.45 15.53
CA ALA A 13 -13.50 -29.70 16.80
C ALA A 13 -13.50 -31.17 17.24
N LEU A 14 -13.85 -32.12 16.36
CA LEU A 14 -13.98 -33.54 16.71
C LEU A 14 -13.42 -34.50 15.65
N PHE A 15 -12.39 -34.07 14.92
CA PHE A 15 -11.59 -34.94 14.05
C PHE A 15 -10.10 -34.93 14.45
N PHE A 16 -9.85 -35.18 15.74
CA PHE A 16 -8.66 -35.93 16.17
C PHE A 16 -9.17 -37.27 16.70
N ILE A 17 -9.75 -38.07 15.81
CA ILE A 17 -9.89 -39.49 16.09
C ILE A 17 -8.48 -40.05 15.92
N CYS A 18 -7.82 -40.26 17.06
CA CYS A 18 -6.67 -41.13 17.14
C CYS A 18 -7.15 -42.49 16.62
N TRP A 19 -6.82 -42.82 15.38
CA TRP A 19 -6.84 -44.21 14.92
C TRP A 19 -5.66 -44.88 15.61
N ALA A 20 -5.83 -45.18 16.90
CA ALA A 20 -5.10 -46.25 17.54
C ALA A 20 -5.90 -47.51 17.22
N ASP A 21 -5.30 -48.44 16.48
CA ASP A 21 -5.95 -49.71 16.18
C ASP A 21 -6.30 -50.37 17.53
N ALA A 22 -7.53 -50.84 17.74
CA ALA A 22 -7.91 -51.48 18.99
C ALA A 22 -7.03 -52.73 19.33
N ARG A 23 -6.33 -53.27 18.32
CA ARG A 23 -5.25 -54.26 18.47
C ARG A 23 -3.96 -53.70 19.06
N GLU A 24 -3.57 -52.48 18.71
CA GLU A 24 -2.36 -51.83 19.25
C GLU A 24 -2.50 -51.55 20.74
N ILE A 25 -3.70 -51.14 21.20
CA ILE A 25 -3.95 -50.87 22.63
C ILE A 25 -3.83 -52.17 23.46
N GLY A 26 -4.44 -53.26 22.99
CA GLY A 26 -4.38 -54.56 23.69
C GLY A 26 -2.96 -55.11 23.78
N PHE A 27 -2.19 -55.04 22.68
CA PHE A 27 -0.80 -55.48 22.68
C PHE A 27 0.08 -54.65 23.65
N VAL A 28 -0.04 -53.32 23.63
CA VAL A 28 0.78 -52.45 24.48
C VAL A 28 0.47 -52.66 25.95
N GLU A 29 -0.80 -52.86 26.30
CA GLU A 29 -1.23 -53.18 27.67
C GLU A 29 -0.66 -54.53 28.12
N ASP A 30 -0.81 -55.58 27.32
CA ASP A 30 -0.26 -56.91 27.60
C ASP A 30 1.27 -56.87 27.77
N PHE A 31 1.98 -56.17 26.88
CA PHE A 31 3.42 -56.01 26.96
C PHE A 31 3.86 -55.20 28.21
N SER A 32 3.11 -54.16 28.58
CA SER A 32 3.49 -53.28 29.68
C SER A 32 3.20 -53.91 31.05
N LEU A 33 2.04 -54.55 31.19
CA LEU A 33 1.51 -55.09 32.45
C LEU A 33 1.89 -56.54 32.71
N SER A 34 2.28 -57.32 31.69
CA SER A 34 2.65 -58.72 31.90
C SER A 34 3.92 -58.87 32.75
N ARG A 35 3.92 -59.89 33.61
CA ARG A 35 5.12 -60.34 34.34
C ARG A 35 6.13 -61.00 33.41
N ASP A 36 5.66 -61.65 32.36
CA ASP A 36 6.46 -62.25 31.31
C ASP A 36 6.07 -61.65 29.96
N ARG A 37 6.93 -60.75 29.47
CA ARG A 37 6.71 -60.00 28.22
C ARG A 37 6.99 -60.86 26.99
N SER A 38 7.61 -62.04 27.14
CA SER A 38 7.94 -62.91 26.01
C SER A 38 6.70 -63.46 25.30
N GLU A 39 5.60 -63.69 26.02
CA GLU A 39 4.34 -64.14 25.44
C GLU A 39 3.68 -63.07 24.58
N ALA A 40 3.72 -61.80 25.00
CA ALA A 40 3.23 -60.69 24.20
C ALA A 40 4.05 -60.57 22.89
N LEU A 41 5.38 -60.65 22.99
CA LEU A 41 6.27 -60.56 21.82
C LEU A 41 5.99 -61.60 20.73
N LYS A 42 5.48 -62.80 21.07
CA LYS A 42 5.09 -63.82 20.08
C LYS A 42 3.96 -63.39 19.15
N GLN A 43 3.16 -62.40 19.55
CA GLN A 43 2.08 -61.85 18.73
C GLN A 43 2.61 -60.95 17.60
N LEU A 44 3.86 -60.49 17.68
CA LEU A 44 4.47 -59.62 16.67
C LEU A 44 4.95 -60.41 15.47
N ILE A 45 4.71 -59.87 14.28
CA ILE A 45 5.12 -60.49 13.02
C ILE A 45 6.65 -60.36 12.88
N PRO A 46 7.41 -61.46 12.76
CA PRO A 46 8.86 -61.41 12.61
C PRO A 46 9.30 -60.49 11.47
N GLY A 47 10.24 -59.63 11.80
CA GLY A 47 10.71 -58.60 10.90
C GLY A 47 9.87 -57.33 10.94
N SER A 48 8.60 -57.24 11.34
CA SER A 48 7.90 -55.93 11.36
C SER A 48 8.63 -54.83 12.17
N SER A 49 8.35 -53.54 11.93
CA SER A 49 8.96 -52.46 12.72
C SER A 49 8.67 -52.64 14.21
N ASP A 50 7.43 -53.01 14.55
CA ASP A 50 7.01 -53.27 15.93
C ASP A 50 7.73 -54.47 16.53
N TYR A 51 7.96 -55.53 15.74
CA TYR A 51 8.81 -56.65 16.16
C TYR A 51 10.19 -56.16 16.59
N TYR A 52 10.89 -55.40 15.76
CA TYR A 52 12.20 -54.89 16.13
C TYR A 52 12.15 -53.96 17.35
N TYR A 53 11.19 -53.03 17.39
CA TYR A 53 11.06 -52.06 18.47
C TYR A 53 10.80 -52.72 19.83
N TYR A 54 9.76 -53.56 19.95
CA TYR A 54 9.40 -54.16 21.24
C TYR A 54 10.38 -55.23 21.70
N HIS A 55 11.02 -55.97 20.78
CA HIS A 55 12.11 -56.87 21.14
C HIS A 55 13.33 -56.10 21.67
N CYS A 56 13.73 -54.99 21.04
CA CYS A 56 14.77 -54.12 21.57
C CYS A 56 14.39 -53.54 22.94
N LEU A 57 13.16 -53.05 23.08
CA LEU A 57 12.67 -52.46 24.32
C LEU A 57 12.65 -53.46 25.49
N ASN A 58 12.24 -54.70 25.23
CA ASN A 58 12.27 -55.76 26.23
C ASN A 58 13.71 -56.13 26.62
N ALA A 59 14.61 -56.26 25.65
CA ALA A 59 16.02 -56.53 25.91
C ALA A 59 16.68 -55.40 26.72
N GLN A 60 16.32 -54.13 26.46
CA GLN A 60 16.72 -52.99 27.28
C GLN A 60 16.22 -53.10 28.74
N HIS A 61 14.97 -53.49 28.96
CA HIS A 61 14.43 -53.71 30.30
C HIS A 61 15.13 -54.87 31.03
N ALA A 62 15.57 -55.89 30.30
CA ALA A 62 16.30 -57.04 30.84
C ALA A 62 17.81 -56.76 31.04
N GLY A 63 18.33 -55.64 30.53
CA GLY A 63 19.76 -55.33 30.53
C GLY A 63 20.58 -56.12 29.52
N ASP A 64 19.95 -56.83 28.58
CA ASP A 64 20.63 -57.57 27.52
C ASP A 64 20.98 -56.65 26.34
N PHE A 65 22.00 -55.83 26.56
CA PHE A 65 22.45 -54.83 25.59
C PHE A 65 23.09 -55.43 24.34
N GLU A 66 23.63 -56.65 24.41
CA GLU A 66 24.15 -57.35 23.24
C GLU A 66 23.02 -57.75 22.29
N GLN A 67 21.91 -58.25 22.83
CA GLN A 67 20.73 -58.54 22.02
C GLN A 67 20.19 -57.29 21.34
N VAL A 68 20.15 -56.15 22.04
CA VAL A 68 19.73 -54.86 21.46
C VAL A 68 20.63 -54.47 20.30
N ARG A 69 21.96 -54.59 20.44
CA ARG A 69 22.92 -54.26 19.37
C ARG A 69 22.70 -55.10 18.12
N ASN A 70 22.59 -56.42 18.28
CA ASN A 70 22.36 -57.35 17.17
C ASN A 70 21.03 -57.06 16.46
N MET A 71 19.97 -56.78 17.24
CA MET A 71 18.64 -56.51 16.71
C MET A 71 18.57 -55.16 15.99
N LEU A 72 19.20 -54.11 16.56
CA LEU A 72 19.31 -52.79 15.94
C LEU A 72 20.09 -52.84 14.62
N GLU A 73 21.18 -53.60 14.55
CA GLU A 73 21.95 -53.73 13.32
C GLU A 73 21.10 -54.31 12.17
N LEU A 74 20.32 -55.36 12.46
CA LEU A 74 19.39 -55.95 11.50
C LEU A 74 18.27 -54.97 11.12
N TRP A 75 17.71 -54.27 12.10
CA TRP A 75 16.62 -53.31 11.87
C TRP A 75 17.08 -52.12 11.01
N ILE A 76 18.23 -51.53 11.34
CA ILE A 76 18.82 -50.41 10.60
C ILE A 76 19.18 -50.84 9.17
N ARG A 77 19.71 -52.05 8.97
CA ARG A 77 20.02 -52.56 7.62
C ARG A 77 18.79 -52.66 6.74
N ARG A 78 17.63 -52.92 7.32
CA ARG A 78 16.39 -53.11 6.57
C ARG A 78 15.61 -51.82 6.37
N ASP A 79 15.39 -51.06 7.44
CA ASP A 79 14.46 -49.92 7.45
C ASP A 79 15.17 -48.56 7.57
N GLY A 80 16.50 -48.56 7.77
CA GLY A 80 17.28 -47.36 8.00
C GLY A 80 17.03 -46.72 9.36
N TYR A 81 17.40 -45.45 9.49
CA TYR A 81 17.25 -44.68 10.74
C TYR A 81 15.87 -44.03 10.83
N THR A 82 14.90 -44.77 11.33
CA THR A 82 13.53 -44.28 11.60
C THR A 82 13.43 -43.57 12.98
N PRO A 83 12.34 -42.84 13.27
CA PRO A 83 12.14 -42.25 14.60
C PRO A 83 12.17 -43.28 15.74
N GLN A 84 11.58 -44.46 15.54
CA GLN A 84 11.59 -45.54 16.53
C GLN A 84 13.00 -46.13 16.73
N VAL A 85 13.79 -46.26 15.67
CA VAL A 85 15.21 -46.67 15.76
C VAL A 85 16.00 -45.65 16.57
N LYS A 86 15.80 -44.34 16.30
CA LYS A 86 16.46 -43.27 17.06
C LYS A 86 16.06 -43.29 18.53
N GLU A 87 14.79 -43.56 18.83
CA GLU A 87 14.32 -43.69 20.21
C GLU A 87 15.07 -44.81 20.94
N ILE A 88 15.15 -46.01 20.36
CA ILE A 88 15.88 -47.13 20.96
C ILE A 88 17.38 -46.81 21.10
N LEU A 89 18.02 -46.20 20.10
CA LEU A 89 19.42 -45.76 20.16
C LEU A 89 19.65 -44.74 21.29
N ASN A 90 18.76 -43.77 21.44
CA ASN A 90 18.83 -42.75 22.50
C ASN A 90 18.67 -43.38 23.89
N ARG A 91 17.69 -44.28 24.04
CA ARG A 91 17.49 -45.05 25.28
C ARG A 91 18.72 -45.90 25.59
N GLN A 92 19.28 -46.58 24.59
CA GLN A 92 20.47 -47.42 24.74
C GLN A 92 21.66 -46.61 25.24
N ALA A 93 21.90 -45.44 24.65
CA ALA A 93 22.97 -44.55 25.08
C ALA A 93 22.82 -44.13 26.56
N ILE A 94 21.60 -43.87 27.02
CA ILE A 94 21.35 -43.52 28.43
C ILE A 94 21.55 -44.73 29.34
N LEU A 95 21.05 -45.90 28.96
CA LEU A 95 21.15 -47.14 29.76
C LEU A 95 22.60 -47.64 29.87
N GLU A 96 23.41 -47.49 28.82
CA GLU A 96 24.83 -47.88 28.82
C GLU A 96 25.73 -46.84 29.52
N TYR A 97 25.20 -45.72 30.02
CA TYR A 97 26.00 -44.63 30.58
C TYR A 97 26.93 -45.07 31.71
N GLU A 98 26.46 -45.93 32.62
CA GLU A 98 27.29 -46.44 33.74
C GLU A 98 28.47 -47.30 33.25
N HIS A 99 28.32 -47.98 32.12
CA HIS A 99 29.32 -48.91 31.58
C HIS A 99 30.23 -48.26 30.54
N SER A 100 29.76 -47.25 29.81
CA SER A 100 30.46 -46.61 28.70
C SER A 100 30.11 -45.11 28.59
N PRO A 101 30.44 -44.31 29.61
CA PRO A 101 30.00 -42.92 29.71
C PRO A 101 30.47 -42.05 28.55
N GLU A 102 31.68 -42.29 28.02
CA GLU A 102 32.22 -41.52 26.88
C GLU A 102 31.37 -41.71 25.61
N LYS A 103 31.02 -42.96 25.28
CA LYS A 103 30.19 -43.27 24.10
C LYS A 103 28.78 -42.69 24.23
N SER A 104 28.19 -42.81 25.42
CA SER A 104 26.88 -42.26 25.73
C SER A 104 26.85 -40.73 25.61
N LEU A 105 27.85 -40.05 26.17
CA LEU A 105 27.97 -38.60 26.08
C LEU A 105 28.22 -38.15 24.64
N ASP A 106 29.03 -38.86 23.88
CA ASP A 106 29.26 -38.54 22.46
C ASP A 106 27.99 -38.71 21.61
N HIS A 107 27.17 -39.73 21.89
CA HIS A 107 25.85 -39.88 21.28
C HIS A 107 24.93 -38.71 21.63
N ILE A 108 24.82 -38.36 22.92
CA ILE A 108 23.98 -37.24 23.40
C ILE A 108 24.43 -35.90 22.79
N LYS A 109 25.74 -35.64 22.72
CA LYS A 109 26.28 -34.42 22.08
C LYS A 109 25.88 -34.32 20.61
N LYS A 110 25.94 -35.43 19.88
CA LYS A 110 25.56 -35.49 18.46
C LYS A 110 24.07 -35.28 18.27
N GLU A 111 23.23 -35.98 19.03
CA GLU A 111 21.77 -35.90 18.92
C GLU A 111 21.22 -34.53 19.29
N LEU A 112 21.77 -33.89 20.33
CA LEU A 112 21.34 -32.55 20.78
C LEU A 112 22.08 -31.41 20.05
N GLY A 113 23.05 -31.71 19.19
CA GLY A 113 23.85 -30.71 18.50
C GLY A 113 24.64 -29.79 19.43
N LEU A 114 25.10 -30.30 20.58
CA LEU A 114 25.80 -29.51 21.58
C LEU A 114 27.19 -29.10 21.09
N ARG A 115 27.43 -27.80 21.01
CA ARG A 115 28.75 -27.24 20.67
C ARG A 115 29.38 -26.61 21.91
N PHE A 116 30.59 -27.07 22.23
CA PHE A 116 31.41 -26.55 23.32
C PHE A 116 32.57 -25.69 22.77
N ASP A 117 32.34 -25.01 21.65
CA ASP A 117 33.27 -24.09 20.99
C ASP A 117 33.26 -22.67 21.58
N HIS A 118 32.55 -22.50 22.72
CA HIS A 118 32.52 -21.27 23.48
C HIS A 118 33.94 -20.90 23.92
N ARG A 119 34.42 -19.76 23.42
CA ARG A 119 35.69 -19.18 23.84
C ARG A 119 35.49 -18.50 25.19
N LYS A 120 36.49 -18.60 26.07
CA LYS A 120 36.52 -17.85 27.32
C LYS A 120 36.39 -16.36 27.04
N GLU A 121 35.40 -15.70 27.65
CA GLU A 121 35.34 -14.24 27.67
C GLU A 121 36.52 -13.71 28.49
N ILE A 122 37.50 -13.13 27.80
CA ILE A 122 38.65 -12.49 28.44
C ILE A 122 38.24 -11.06 28.80
N ALA A 123 37.81 -10.86 30.04
CA ALA A 123 37.58 -9.52 30.59
C ALA A 123 38.87 -8.68 30.46
N GLY A 124 38.75 -7.49 29.86
CA GLY A 124 39.88 -6.56 29.70
C GLY A 124 40.63 -6.62 28.36
N ARG A 125 40.16 -7.36 27.36
CA ARG A 125 40.72 -7.27 26.01
C ARG A 125 40.48 -5.86 25.46
N LYS A 126 41.54 -5.05 25.36
CA LYS A 126 41.50 -3.74 24.69
C LYS A 126 41.10 -3.94 23.22
N THR A 127 39.85 -3.63 22.90
CA THR A 127 39.36 -3.60 21.52
C THR A 127 39.66 -2.24 20.90
N ASN A 128 40.28 -2.21 19.71
CA ASN A 128 40.49 -0.98 18.96
C ASN A 128 39.26 -0.55 18.14
N TYR A 129 38.08 -1.09 18.44
CA TYR A 129 36.85 -0.72 17.76
C TYR A 129 36.33 0.62 18.29
N PRO A 130 35.73 1.45 17.42
CA PRO A 130 35.07 2.67 17.86
C PRO A 130 33.94 2.34 18.84
N THR A 131 33.93 3.01 20.00
CA THR A 131 32.85 2.88 20.99
C THR A 131 31.68 3.82 20.72
N ARG A 132 31.80 4.69 19.71
CA ARG A 132 30.80 5.67 19.31
C ARG A 132 30.74 5.78 17.80
N LEU A 133 29.52 5.96 17.28
CA LEU A 133 29.31 6.27 15.87
C LEU A 133 29.65 7.73 15.61
N ASP A 134 30.47 7.98 14.59
CA ASP A 134 30.81 9.32 14.13
C ASP A 134 29.55 10.04 13.61
N GLN A 135 29.11 11.05 14.37
CA GLN A 135 27.90 11.83 14.07
C GLN A 135 28.02 12.58 12.73
N GLN A 136 29.23 12.90 12.28
CA GLN A 136 29.42 13.59 11.01
C GLN A 136 29.04 12.70 9.82
N GLN A 137 29.20 11.38 9.95
CA GLN A 137 28.89 10.42 8.88
C GLN A 137 27.38 10.20 8.67
N ILE A 138 26.59 10.41 9.73
CA ILE A 138 25.13 10.26 9.74
C ILE A 138 24.38 11.61 9.72
N SER A 139 25.09 12.73 9.67
CA SER A 139 24.47 14.04 9.50
C SER A 139 23.68 14.12 8.18
N ILE A 140 22.55 14.82 8.19
CA ILE A 140 21.69 15.01 7.01
C ILE A 140 22.47 15.55 5.82
N SER A 141 23.41 16.47 6.04
CA SER A 141 24.23 17.04 4.98
C SER A 141 25.16 16.00 4.35
N SER A 142 25.79 15.13 5.15
CA SER A 142 26.62 14.03 4.67
C SER A 142 25.80 12.96 3.94
N LEU A 143 24.64 12.56 4.48
CA LEU A 143 23.76 11.60 3.84
C LEU A 143 23.21 12.12 2.51
N ARG A 144 22.79 13.39 2.46
CA ARG A 144 22.37 14.05 1.22
C ARG A 144 23.47 14.08 0.16
N LYS A 145 24.71 14.41 0.56
CA LYS A 145 25.85 14.38 -0.36
C LYS A 145 26.11 12.97 -0.91
N LYS A 146 26.04 11.94 -0.06
CA LYS A 146 26.20 10.54 -0.48
C LYS A 146 25.12 10.12 -1.47
N ALA A 147 23.85 10.40 -1.18
CA ALA A 147 22.72 10.10 -2.06
C ALA A 147 22.87 10.80 -3.42
N PHE A 148 23.22 12.09 -3.41
CA PHE A 148 23.42 12.89 -4.61
C PHE A 148 24.66 12.52 -5.44
N ALA A 149 25.64 11.84 -4.86
CA ALA A 149 26.81 11.33 -5.57
C ALA A 149 26.49 10.01 -6.28
N ARG A 150 25.61 9.17 -5.72
CA ARG A 150 25.25 7.88 -6.30
C ARG A 150 24.23 8.01 -7.44
N TYR A 151 23.24 8.90 -7.29
CA TYR A 151 22.17 9.07 -8.27
C TYR A 151 21.95 10.53 -8.67
N LYS A 152 21.52 10.72 -9.93
CA LYS A 152 21.14 12.04 -10.44
C LYS A 152 19.80 12.51 -9.89
N ASN A 153 18.86 11.60 -9.63
CA ASN A 153 17.51 11.84 -9.10
C ASN A 153 17.47 11.65 -7.55
N LEU A 154 16.28 11.43 -6.97
CA LEU A 154 16.08 11.23 -5.54
C LEU A 154 15.78 9.76 -5.16
N GLN A 155 16.20 8.78 -5.98
CA GLN A 155 15.89 7.37 -5.75
C GLN A 155 16.42 6.83 -4.41
N ASP A 156 17.60 7.30 -3.98
CA ASP A 156 18.25 6.90 -2.72
C ASP A 156 17.73 7.66 -1.49
N ILE A 157 16.59 8.35 -1.62
CA ILE A 157 15.99 9.15 -0.55
C ILE A 157 14.55 8.68 -0.36
N GLU A 158 14.21 8.28 0.86
CA GLU A 158 12.86 7.89 1.26
C GLU A 158 11.90 9.07 1.27
N ASP A 159 10.58 8.82 1.22
CA ASP A 159 9.57 9.88 1.18
C ASP A 159 9.62 10.78 2.41
N ALA A 160 9.92 10.22 3.59
CA ALA A 160 10.12 10.97 4.83
C ALA A 160 11.27 12.00 4.75
N GLY A 161 12.24 11.80 3.83
CA GLY A 161 13.35 12.72 3.60
C GLY A 161 13.03 13.87 2.65
N LEU A 162 11.89 13.84 1.94
CA LEU A 162 11.55 14.83 0.91
C LEU A 162 11.31 16.22 1.51
N ASP A 163 10.67 16.31 2.68
CA ASP A 163 10.41 17.57 3.38
C ASP A 163 11.70 18.31 3.74
N ILE A 164 12.73 17.55 4.13
CA ILE A 164 14.06 18.08 4.46
C ILE A 164 14.74 18.65 3.20
N LEU A 165 14.56 18.00 2.04
CA LEU A 165 15.20 18.40 0.79
C LEU A 165 14.58 19.65 0.16
N ALA A 166 13.29 19.86 0.37
CA ALA A 166 12.54 20.93 -0.29
C ALA A 166 13.08 22.34 0.01
N HIS A 167 13.89 22.48 1.07
CA HIS A 167 14.52 23.73 1.48
C HIS A 167 15.85 24.02 0.76
N GLY A 168 16.36 23.08 -0.07
CA GLY A 168 17.62 23.22 -0.81
C GLY A 168 17.43 23.57 -2.28
N GLN A 169 18.50 24.06 -2.92
CA GLN A 169 18.54 24.17 -4.39
C GLN A 169 18.63 22.77 -5.00
N LEU A 170 17.58 22.37 -5.71
CA LEU A 170 17.52 21.13 -6.46
C LEU A 170 17.80 21.41 -7.95
N ASN A 171 18.54 20.51 -8.60
CA ASN A 171 18.67 20.54 -10.05
C ASN A 171 17.32 20.14 -10.70
N PRO A 172 17.13 20.36 -12.01
CA PRO A 172 15.85 20.06 -12.67
C PRO A 172 15.39 18.60 -12.51
N ASP A 173 16.29 17.63 -12.65
CA ASP A 173 15.94 16.20 -12.53
C ASP A 173 15.44 15.84 -11.13
N ARG A 174 16.10 16.35 -10.09
CA ARG A 174 15.70 16.13 -8.68
C ARG A 174 14.43 16.86 -8.34
N ARG A 175 14.24 18.08 -8.85
CA ARG A 175 13.01 18.84 -8.63
C ARG A 175 11.80 18.12 -9.23
N ARG A 176 11.94 17.57 -10.43
CA ARG A 176 10.89 16.76 -11.04
C ARG A 176 10.56 15.52 -10.21
N HIS A 177 11.58 14.76 -9.83
CA HIS A 177 11.40 13.55 -9.04
C HIS A 177 10.87 13.84 -7.63
N LEU A 178 11.12 15.04 -7.08
CA LEU A 178 10.46 15.54 -5.88
C LEU A 178 8.97 15.75 -6.16
N LEU A 179 8.62 16.57 -7.15
CA LEU A 179 7.21 16.88 -7.47
C LEU A 179 6.38 15.65 -7.83
N GLU A 180 7.00 14.65 -8.46
CA GLU A 180 6.36 13.37 -8.78
C GLU A 180 5.97 12.55 -7.54
N ARG A 181 6.79 12.61 -6.49
CA ARG A 181 6.59 11.84 -5.25
C ARG A 181 5.84 12.59 -4.15
N LEU A 182 5.67 13.90 -4.30
CA LEU A 182 4.97 14.69 -3.29
C LEU A 182 3.47 14.46 -3.33
N GLU A 183 2.93 14.01 -2.20
CA GLU A 183 1.48 13.83 -2.02
C GLU A 183 0.83 15.06 -1.37
N ARG A 184 1.58 15.80 -0.57
CA ARG A 184 1.05 16.90 0.26
C ARG A 184 1.55 18.26 -0.21
N PRO A 185 0.68 19.29 -0.24
CA PRO A 185 1.02 20.64 -0.67
C PRO A 185 1.55 21.52 0.49
N ASP A 186 2.25 20.95 1.46
CA ASP A 186 2.69 21.63 2.70
C ASP A 186 4.11 22.20 2.64
N ILE A 187 4.82 21.96 1.53
CA ILE A 187 6.20 22.43 1.35
C ILE A 187 6.28 23.95 1.14
N PRO A 188 7.15 24.65 1.91
CA PRO A 188 7.45 26.05 1.66
C PRO A 188 8.00 26.28 0.25
N GLY A 189 7.44 27.26 -0.47
CA GLY A 189 7.91 27.61 -1.82
C GLY A 189 7.47 26.63 -2.93
N LEU A 190 6.57 25.68 -2.65
CA LEU A 190 6.08 24.70 -3.64
C LEU A 190 5.62 25.33 -4.97
N ALA A 191 4.89 26.44 -4.92
CA ALA A 191 4.44 27.15 -6.12
C ALA A 191 5.61 27.58 -7.05
N ARG A 192 6.74 27.97 -6.44
CA ARG A 192 7.95 28.32 -7.20
C ARG A 192 8.59 27.07 -7.81
N LEU A 193 8.68 25.97 -7.05
CA LEU A 193 9.22 24.70 -7.55
C LEU A 193 8.42 24.18 -8.75
N VAL A 194 7.09 24.23 -8.66
CA VAL A 194 6.19 23.84 -9.77
C VAL A 194 6.46 24.71 -11.00
N VAL A 195 6.46 26.05 -10.87
CA VAL A 195 6.68 26.93 -12.02
C VAL A 195 8.08 26.76 -12.63
N GLU A 196 9.11 26.56 -11.81
CA GLU A 196 10.46 26.30 -12.31
C GLU A 196 10.57 24.94 -13.04
N ASP A 197 9.82 23.92 -12.62
CA ASP A 197 9.73 22.66 -13.37
C ASP A 197 8.96 22.84 -14.69
N LEU A 198 7.85 23.58 -14.67
CA LEU A 198 7.05 23.85 -15.87
C LEU A 198 7.82 24.61 -16.96
N ARG A 199 8.73 25.51 -16.56
CA ARG A 199 9.61 26.24 -17.49
C ARG A 199 10.76 25.40 -18.03
N TYR A 200 10.99 24.21 -17.49
CA TYR A 200 12.07 23.35 -17.96
C TYR A 200 11.74 22.76 -19.33
N LYS A 201 12.73 22.67 -20.23
CA LYS A 201 12.56 22.26 -21.64
C LYS A 201 11.78 20.95 -21.83
N HIS A 202 11.93 20.02 -20.89
CA HIS A 202 11.29 18.70 -20.95
C HIS A 202 10.07 18.59 -20.04
N SER A 203 9.43 19.69 -19.64
CA SER A 203 8.20 19.64 -18.85
C SER A 203 7.06 19.00 -19.62
N SER A 204 6.30 18.15 -18.92
CA SER A 204 5.06 17.55 -19.42
C SER A 204 3.85 18.47 -19.20
N GLY A 205 4.06 19.69 -18.70
CA GLY A 205 3.01 20.68 -18.47
C GLY A 205 2.30 20.53 -17.12
N PHE A 206 1.39 21.46 -16.85
CA PHE A 206 0.57 21.41 -15.62
C PHE A 206 -0.40 20.22 -15.70
N GLY A 207 -0.63 19.54 -14.58
CA GLY A 207 -1.40 18.29 -14.52
C GLY A 207 -0.60 16.99 -14.64
N SER A 208 0.69 17.04 -15.02
CA SER A 208 1.55 15.84 -15.12
C SER A 208 1.85 15.15 -13.79
N HIS A 209 1.99 15.94 -12.72
CA HIS A 209 2.25 15.46 -11.38
C HIS A 209 0.97 15.53 -10.53
N THR A 210 0.75 14.53 -9.68
CA THR A 210 -0.38 14.45 -8.76
C THR A 210 -0.48 15.70 -7.87
N ILE A 211 0.68 16.19 -7.39
CA ILE A 211 0.77 17.38 -6.54
C ILE A 211 0.12 18.63 -7.16
N HIS A 212 0.06 18.74 -8.50
CA HIS A 212 -0.56 19.87 -9.19
C HIS A 212 -2.04 20.04 -8.84
N ARG A 213 -2.77 18.93 -8.69
CA ARG A 213 -4.21 18.92 -8.32
C ARG A 213 -4.45 19.17 -6.83
N HIS A 214 -3.43 18.92 -6.01
CA HIS A 214 -3.48 19.12 -4.57
C HIS A 214 -3.07 20.53 -4.12
N LEU A 215 -2.50 21.35 -5.01
CA LEU A 215 -2.08 22.72 -4.67
C LEU A 215 -3.21 23.54 -4.02
N LEU A 216 -2.85 24.27 -2.99
CA LEU A 216 -3.76 25.17 -2.28
C LEU A 216 -4.11 26.36 -3.18
N LYS A 217 -5.30 26.95 -2.98
CA LYS A 217 -5.74 28.17 -3.69
C LYS A 217 -4.71 29.31 -3.63
N SER A 218 -4.06 29.48 -2.48
CA SER A 218 -3.01 30.49 -2.31
C SER A 218 -1.74 30.18 -3.12
N GLN A 219 -1.41 28.89 -3.28
CA GLN A 219 -0.29 28.42 -4.10
C GLN A 219 -0.62 28.54 -5.59
N LEU A 220 -1.81 28.16 -6.04
CA LEU A 220 -2.25 28.33 -7.43
C LEU A 220 -2.23 29.81 -7.84
N LYS A 221 -2.69 30.72 -6.98
CA LYS A 221 -2.56 32.17 -7.20
C LYS A 221 -1.10 32.61 -7.32
N LYS A 222 -0.18 32.03 -6.56
CA LYS A 222 1.25 32.31 -6.68
C LYS A 222 1.81 31.77 -8.00
N CYS A 223 1.42 30.56 -8.42
CA CYS A 223 1.78 30.00 -9.73
C CYS A 223 1.35 30.95 -10.85
N LEU A 224 0.11 31.44 -10.80
CA LEU A 224 -0.42 32.38 -11.78
C LEU A 224 0.35 33.71 -11.84
N ARG A 225 0.76 34.24 -10.68
CA ARG A 225 1.61 35.45 -10.63
C ARG A 225 2.99 35.24 -11.25
N LEU A 226 3.55 34.04 -11.11
CA LEU A 226 4.85 33.70 -11.65
C LEU A 226 4.79 33.29 -13.14
N MET A 227 3.69 32.69 -13.58
CA MET A 227 3.47 32.21 -14.94
C MET A 227 2.02 32.48 -15.37
N PRO A 228 1.72 33.67 -15.92
CA PRO A 228 0.36 34.05 -16.34
C PRO A 228 -0.24 33.15 -17.42
N GLU A 229 0.60 32.53 -18.25
CA GLU A 229 0.23 31.59 -19.32
C GLU A 229 -0.55 30.36 -18.83
N LEU A 230 -0.52 30.07 -17.52
CA LEU A 230 -1.31 28.98 -16.94
C LEU A 230 -2.83 29.19 -17.08
N MET A 231 -3.29 30.40 -17.38
CA MET A 231 -4.71 30.69 -17.66
C MET A 231 -5.23 30.06 -18.96
N ASP A 232 -4.34 29.59 -19.84
CA ASP A 232 -4.72 28.89 -21.06
C ASP A 232 -4.69 27.35 -20.90
N ASN A 233 -4.27 26.85 -19.73
CA ASN A 233 -4.14 25.43 -19.46
C ASN A 233 -5.40 24.88 -18.76
N SER A 234 -6.09 23.94 -19.42
CA SER A 234 -7.33 23.34 -18.90
C SER A 234 -7.14 22.65 -17.54
N GLU A 235 -6.08 21.87 -17.34
CA GLU A 235 -5.81 21.17 -16.07
C GLU A 235 -5.59 22.15 -14.92
N PHE A 236 -4.96 23.30 -15.18
CA PHE A 236 -4.79 24.36 -14.19
C PHE A 236 -6.14 24.99 -13.82
N ILE A 237 -6.98 25.25 -14.83
CA ILE A 237 -8.32 25.81 -14.64
C ILE A 237 -9.18 24.86 -13.78
N ASP A 238 -9.19 23.57 -14.10
CA ASP A 238 -9.94 22.56 -13.34
C ASP A 238 -9.42 22.45 -11.90
N ALA A 239 -8.09 22.41 -11.72
CA ALA A 239 -7.49 22.43 -10.39
C ALA A 239 -7.89 23.70 -9.61
N TYR A 240 -7.94 24.87 -10.24
CA TYR A 240 -8.34 26.12 -9.60
C TYR A 240 -9.82 26.12 -9.21
N ILE A 241 -10.71 25.69 -10.12
CA ILE A 241 -12.15 25.59 -9.88
C ILE A 241 -12.45 24.66 -8.71
N SER A 242 -11.75 23.52 -8.63
CA SER A 242 -11.88 22.58 -7.51
C SER A 242 -11.56 23.18 -6.13
N LYS A 243 -10.85 24.32 -6.06
CA LYS A 243 -10.57 25.05 -4.80
C LYS A 243 -11.51 26.24 -4.57
N LEU A 244 -12.46 26.46 -5.48
CA LEU A 244 -13.52 27.45 -5.33
C LEU A 244 -14.83 26.86 -4.81
N THR A 245 -14.97 25.54 -4.89
CA THR A 245 -16.10 24.78 -4.34
C THR A 245 -16.29 25.08 -2.86
N PRO A 246 -17.54 25.14 -2.37
CA PRO A 246 -17.83 25.18 -0.94
C PRO A 246 -17.26 23.95 -0.21
N GLY A 247 -17.18 24.05 1.11
CA GLY A 247 -16.82 22.91 1.96
C GLY A 247 -17.80 21.75 1.78
N ASP A 248 -17.35 20.54 2.12
CA ASP A 248 -18.16 19.33 1.98
C ASP A 248 -19.34 19.26 2.97
N ASP A 249 -19.37 20.18 3.94
CA ASP A 249 -20.47 20.40 4.89
C ASP A 249 -21.64 21.21 4.29
N VAL A 250 -21.45 21.84 3.13
CA VAL A 250 -22.47 22.70 2.49
C VAL A 250 -23.06 22.02 1.24
N ASP A 251 -24.36 21.72 1.28
CA ASP A 251 -25.09 21.25 0.11
C ASP A 251 -25.72 22.41 -0.67
N ILE A 252 -25.06 22.80 -1.78
CA ILE A 252 -25.50 23.88 -2.67
C ILE A 252 -26.85 23.63 -3.35
N ARG A 253 -27.41 22.42 -3.29
CA ARG A 253 -28.75 22.14 -3.83
C ARG A 253 -29.84 22.76 -2.97
N TYR A 254 -29.60 22.89 -1.66
CA TYR A 254 -30.57 23.41 -0.70
C TYR A 254 -30.18 24.80 -0.18
N ASP A 255 -28.88 25.12 -0.07
CA ASP A 255 -28.42 26.45 0.29
C ASP A 255 -28.25 27.36 -0.94
N LEU A 256 -29.32 28.10 -1.25
CA LEU A 256 -29.33 29.05 -2.37
C LEU A 256 -28.38 30.23 -2.17
N SER A 257 -28.13 30.64 -0.91
CA SER A 257 -27.22 31.76 -0.62
C SER A 257 -25.78 31.36 -0.91
N GLU A 258 -25.35 30.19 -0.44
CA GLU A 258 -24.03 29.65 -0.74
C GLU A 258 -23.89 29.26 -2.22
N LYS A 259 -24.94 28.72 -2.85
CA LYS A 259 -24.94 28.48 -4.31
C LYS A 259 -24.65 29.77 -5.08
N LYS A 260 -25.34 30.87 -4.75
CA LYS A 260 -25.11 32.19 -5.36
C LYS A 260 -23.70 32.69 -5.09
N ALA A 261 -23.21 32.59 -3.85
CA ALA A 261 -21.86 33.01 -3.50
C ALA A 261 -20.80 32.21 -4.25
N TYR A 262 -20.99 30.90 -4.38
CA TYR A 262 -20.12 30.00 -5.15
C TYR A 262 -20.09 30.35 -6.64
N LEU A 263 -21.25 30.49 -7.27
CA LEU A 263 -21.35 30.90 -8.68
C LEU A 263 -20.67 32.25 -8.94
N ASN A 264 -20.80 33.21 -8.03
CA ASN A 264 -20.10 34.50 -8.11
C ASN A 264 -18.58 34.34 -8.00
N ARG A 265 -18.08 33.44 -7.13
CA ARG A 265 -16.65 33.10 -7.04
C ARG A 265 -16.15 32.50 -8.35
N LEU A 266 -16.91 31.57 -8.94
CA LEU A 266 -16.60 30.96 -10.23
C LEU A 266 -16.57 31.99 -11.35
N TRP A 267 -17.62 32.82 -11.48
CA TRP A 267 -17.72 33.82 -12.54
C TRP A 267 -16.60 34.86 -12.43
N LYS A 268 -16.25 35.29 -11.21
CA LYS A 268 -15.14 36.23 -10.99
C LYS A 268 -13.81 35.70 -11.55
N PHE A 269 -13.59 34.39 -11.52
CA PHE A 269 -12.42 33.75 -12.12
C PHE A 269 -12.61 33.52 -13.63
N ALA A 270 -13.73 32.93 -14.03
CA ALA A 270 -13.97 32.53 -15.42
C ALA A 270 -14.06 33.70 -16.40
N LYS A 271 -14.50 34.88 -15.95
CA LYS A 271 -14.58 36.08 -16.81
C LYS A 271 -13.21 36.53 -17.36
N GLU A 272 -12.13 36.22 -16.65
CA GLU A 272 -10.75 36.60 -17.03
C GLU A 272 -10.11 35.58 -18.00
N LEU A 273 -10.75 34.42 -18.22
CA LEU A 273 -10.23 33.37 -19.11
C LEU A 273 -10.24 33.79 -20.57
N ALA A 274 -9.36 33.20 -21.38
CA ALA A 274 -9.37 33.39 -22.83
C ALA A 274 -10.68 32.88 -23.47
N PRO A 275 -11.03 33.35 -24.69
CA PRO A 275 -12.19 32.85 -25.43
C PRO A 275 -12.20 31.34 -25.70
N ALA A 276 -11.05 30.66 -25.61
CA ALA A 276 -10.97 29.20 -25.71
C ALA A 276 -11.83 28.48 -24.66
N HIS A 277 -12.07 29.10 -23.50
CA HIS A 277 -12.86 28.55 -22.40
C HIS A 277 -14.31 29.06 -22.39
N ASN A 278 -14.84 29.51 -23.53
CA ASN A 278 -16.21 30.02 -23.62
C ASN A 278 -17.27 29.00 -23.17
N SER A 279 -17.05 27.69 -23.38
CA SER A 279 -17.96 26.64 -22.87
C SER A 279 -18.15 26.72 -21.35
N LEU A 280 -17.07 26.91 -20.60
CA LEU A 280 -17.12 27.06 -19.14
C LEU A 280 -17.79 28.39 -18.73
N LYS A 281 -17.51 29.48 -19.45
CA LYS A 281 -18.15 30.80 -19.20
C LYS A 281 -19.67 30.71 -19.39
N VAL A 282 -20.09 30.10 -20.48
CA VAL A 282 -21.51 29.88 -20.80
C VAL A 282 -22.16 28.99 -19.73
N HIS A 283 -21.50 27.89 -19.34
CA HIS A 283 -21.94 27.02 -18.23
C HIS A 283 -22.22 27.81 -16.94
N ILE A 284 -21.26 28.59 -16.48
CA ILE A 284 -21.39 29.35 -15.23
C ILE A 284 -22.48 30.43 -15.35
N LEU A 285 -22.50 31.19 -16.45
CA LEU A 285 -23.49 32.25 -16.66
C LEU A 285 -24.91 31.70 -16.74
N TYR A 286 -25.11 30.58 -17.44
CA TYR A 286 -26.39 29.90 -17.50
C TYR A 286 -26.90 29.54 -16.10
N GLN A 287 -26.04 28.92 -15.28
CA GLN A 287 -26.41 28.50 -13.92
C GLN A 287 -26.78 29.69 -13.01
N ILE A 288 -26.14 30.85 -13.21
CA ILE A 288 -26.52 32.09 -12.49
C ILE A 288 -27.87 32.61 -12.98
N LEU A 289 -28.05 32.69 -14.30
CA LEU A 289 -29.27 33.22 -14.90
C LEU A 289 -30.48 32.34 -14.60
N ASP A 290 -30.35 31.02 -14.67
CA ASP A 290 -31.42 30.08 -14.35
C ASP A 290 -31.83 30.15 -12.87
N MET A 291 -30.85 30.28 -11.97
CA MET A 291 -31.13 30.50 -10.55
C MET A 291 -31.83 31.85 -10.30
N ASN A 292 -31.39 32.92 -10.97
CA ASN A 292 -32.01 34.23 -10.86
C ASN A 292 -33.45 34.22 -11.41
N ARG A 293 -33.67 33.55 -12.56
CA ARG A 293 -34.99 33.33 -13.18
C ARG A 293 -35.94 32.60 -12.23
N ALA A 294 -35.48 31.53 -11.58
CA ALA A 294 -36.27 30.80 -10.59
C ALA A 294 -36.68 31.66 -9.37
N GLN A 295 -35.95 32.74 -9.09
CA GLN A 295 -36.26 33.71 -8.04
C GLN A 295 -37.04 34.94 -8.56
N GLY A 296 -37.40 34.97 -9.85
CA GLY A 296 -38.07 36.11 -10.49
C GLY A 296 -37.19 37.35 -10.68
N ASN A 297 -35.87 37.19 -10.58
CA ASN A 297 -34.91 38.28 -10.76
C ASN A 297 -34.27 38.19 -12.16
N TYR A 298 -34.40 39.25 -12.96
CA TYR A 298 -33.86 39.28 -14.32
C TYR A 298 -32.74 40.32 -14.42
N ASP A 299 -31.50 39.85 -14.45
CA ASP A 299 -30.31 40.70 -14.58
C ASP A 299 -29.99 40.91 -16.07
N HIS A 300 -30.38 42.08 -16.58
CA HIS A 300 -30.19 42.47 -17.97
C HIS A 300 -28.71 42.41 -18.41
N ASP A 301 -27.79 42.93 -17.59
CA ASP A 301 -26.39 43.05 -17.99
C ASP A 301 -25.70 41.70 -18.03
N LEU A 302 -26.06 40.81 -17.10
CA LEU A 302 -25.58 39.43 -17.08
C LEU A 302 -26.13 38.63 -18.27
N PHE A 303 -27.41 38.81 -18.60
CA PHE A 303 -28.02 38.18 -19.77
C PHE A 303 -27.37 38.65 -21.08
N MET A 304 -27.14 39.96 -21.23
CA MET A 304 -26.43 40.49 -22.40
C MET A 304 -25.00 39.96 -22.51
N THR A 305 -24.33 39.72 -21.38
CA THR A 305 -23.01 39.06 -21.36
C THR A 305 -23.11 37.61 -21.84
N TYR A 306 -24.14 36.87 -21.43
CA TYR A 306 -24.41 35.50 -21.87
C TYR A 306 -24.71 35.39 -23.37
N ILE A 307 -25.59 36.25 -23.91
CA ILE A 307 -25.95 36.25 -25.34
C ILE A 307 -24.77 36.56 -26.25
N ARG A 308 -23.82 37.40 -25.80
CA ARG A 308 -22.61 37.75 -26.59
C ARG A 308 -21.63 36.61 -26.80
N LEU A 309 -21.72 35.53 -26.02
CA LEU A 309 -20.83 34.38 -26.17
C LEU A 309 -21.28 33.51 -27.35
N PRO A 310 -20.42 33.26 -28.35
CA PRO A 310 -20.80 32.51 -29.55
C PRO A 310 -21.11 31.06 -29.18
N ARG A 311 -22.28 30.57 -29.58
CA ARG A 311 -22.74 29.19 -29.33
C ARG A 311 -23.56 28.66 -30.50
N ASN A 312 -23.68 27.34 -30.59
CA ASN A 312 -24.33 26.66 -31.70
C ASN A 312 -25.77 26.28 -31.37
N VAL A 313 -26.70 27.19 -31.59
CA VAL A 313 -28.14 27.05 -31.30
C VAL A 313 -28.97 27.62 -32.45
N GLN A 314 -30.18 27.08 -32.66
CA GLN A 314 -30.98 27.39 -33.85
C GLN A 314 -31.49 28.83 -33.91
N TYR A 315 -31.71 29.46 -32.76
CA TYR A 315 -32.26 30.82 -32.68
C TYR A 315 -31.19 31.92 -32.84
N ILE A 316 -29.90 31.58 -32.91
CA ILE A 316 -28.83 32.55 -33.19
C ILE A 316 -28.57 32.62 -34.70
N ASN A 317 -28.46 33.84 -35.22
CA ASN A 317 -28.12 34.08 -36.63
C ASN A 317 -26.82 33.35 -37.04
N PRO A 318 -26.85 32.43 -38.03
CA PRO A 318 -25.67 31.69 -38.46
C PRO A 318 -24.52 32.58 -38.94
N GLY A 319 -24.80 33.74 -39.53
CA GLY A 319 -23.79 34.70 -39.98
C GLY A 319 -22.98 35.31 -38.83
N TYR A 320 -23.59 35.45 -37.64
CA TYR A 320 -22.92 35.93 -36.44
C TYR A 320 -21.91 34.92 -35.88
N VAL A 321 -22.22 33.63 -35.99
CA VAL A 321 -21.46 32.51 -35.39
C VAL A 321 -20.42 31.92 -36.35
N ASN A 322 -20.64 32.00 -37.66
CA ASN A 322 -19.79 31.36 -38.68
C ASN A 322 -18.66 32.24 -39.22
N THR A 323 -18.48 33.45 -38.68
CA THR A 323 -17.29 34.29 -38.94
C THR A 323 -16.02 33.56 -38.52
N THR A 324 -14.94 33.67 -39.31
CA THR A 324 -13.67 32.95 -39.12
C THR A 324 -13.12 33.08 -37.68
N SER A 325 -13.18 34.28 -37.09
CA SER A 325 -12.69 34.54 -35.73
C SER A 325 -13.49 33.86 -34.61
N ARG A 326 -14.78 33.54 -34.84
CA ARG A 326 -15.67 32.95 -33.83
C ARG A 326 -15.81 31.45 -33.96
N ARG A 327 -15.39 30.89 -35.09
CA ARG A 327 -15.56 29.46 -35.41
C ARG A 327 -14.83 28.54 -34.43
N HIS A 328 -13.66 28.95 -33.93
CA HIS A 328 -12.80 28.16 -33.05
C HIS A 328 -13.08 28.38 -31.55
N VAL A 329 -13.96 29.32 -31.20
CA VAL A 329 -14.24 29.72 -29.81
C VAL A 329 -15.71 29.55 -29.46
N LYS A 330 -16.44 28.73 -30.24
CA LYS A 330 -17.85 28.43 -29.99
C LYS A 330 -17.98 27.64 -28.69
N ALA A 331 -18.86 28.09 -27.81
CA ALA A 331 -19.23 27.37 -26.61
C ALA A 331 -20.05 26.12 -26.97
N ASN A 332 -19.75 25.02 -26.30
CA ASN A 332 -20.51 23.79 -26.34
C ASN A 332 -21.41 23.69 -25.10
N LEU A 333 -22.73 23.73 -25.28
CA LEU A 333 -23.73 23.62 -24.19
C LEU A 333 -23.78 22.22 -23.56
N ASN A 334 -23.31 21.20 -24.28
CA ASN A 334 -23.24 19.82 -23.82
C ASN A 334 -21.89 19.49 -23.18
N ALA A 335 -20.99 20.46 -23.02
CA ALA A 335 -19.73 20.23 -22.33
C ALA A 335 -20.01 19.91 -20.85
N ASP A 336 -19.48 18.79 -20.38
CA ASP A 336 -19.67 18.34 -19.01
C ASP A 336 -18.60 18.94 -18.09
N PHE A 337 -19.06 19.73 -17.11
CA PHE A 337 -18.24 20.29 -16.04
C PHE A 337 -18.75 19.84 -14.67
N SER A 338 -19.54 18.77 -14.60
CA SER A 338 -20.14 18.30 -13.35
C SER A 338 -19.10 17.90 -12.31
N ASP A 339 -18.01 17.26 -12.72
CA ASP A 339 -16.90 16.89 -11.83
C ASP A 339 -16.22 18.13 -11.21
N SER A 340 -15.94 19.16 -12.01
CA SER A 340 -15.26 20.38 -11.54
C SER A 340 -16.21 21.33 -10.79
N THR A 341 -17.45 21.48 -11.27
CA THR A 341 -18.38 22.54 -10.81
C THR A 341 -19.51 22.05 -9.93
N ARG A 342 -19.75 20.73 -9.82
CA ARG A 342 -20.90 20.09 -9.15
C ARG A 342 -22.26 20.47 -9.75
N MET A 343 -22.30 20.85 -11.02
CA MET A 343 -23.52 21.28 -11.73
C MET A 343 -23.70 20.52 -13.04
N PRO A 344 -24.93 20.17 -13.43
CA PRO A 344 -25.19 19.41 -14.65
C PRO A 344 -24.90 20.25 -15.90
N PRO A 345 -24.60 19.61 -17.05
CA PRO A 345 -24.50 20.29 -18.33
C PRO A 345 -25.82 21.00 -18.68
N ILE A 346 -25.72 22.06 -19.50
CA ILE A 346 -26.89 22.89 -19.87
C ILE A 346 -27.87 22.10 -20.72
N GLY A 347 -27.37 21.43 -21.76
CA GLY A 347 -28.24 20.84 -22.79
C GLY A 347 -28.85 21.92 -23.68
N THR A 348 -30.04 22.40 -23.31
CA THR A 348 -30.77 23.46 -24.03
C THR A 348 -30.91 24.71 -23.17
N ASP A 349 -30.71 25.88 -23.75
CA ASP A 349 -30.89 27.18 -23.11
C ASP A 349 -32.09 27.97 -23.66
N GLU A 350 -32.94 27.31 -24.45
CA GLU A 350 -34.04 27.96 -25.18
C GLU A 350 -35.09 28.58 -24.26
N GLU A 351 -35.48 27.89 -23.18
CA GLU A 351 -36.45 28.43 -22.21
C GLU A 351 -35.93 29.71 -21.56
N LEU A 352 -34.65 29.72 -21.17
CA LEU A 352 -34.01 30.87 -20.53
C LEU A 352 -33.92 32.10 -21.45
N VAL A 353 -33.86 31.89 -22.77
CA VAL A 353 -33.79 32.99 -23.76
C VAL A 353 -35.18 33.48 -24.18
N ARG A 354 -36.22 32.66 -24.02
CA ARG A 354 -37.61 33.00 -24.40
C ARG A 354 -38.32 33.84 -23.34
N ASP A 355 -38.09 33.53 -22.07
CA ASP A 355 -38.59 34.28 -20.92
C ASP A 355 -37.93 35.66 -20.83
#